data_AF-A0A943R221-F1
#
_entry.id   AF-A0A943R221-F1
#
_cell.length_a   1.000
_cell.length_b   1.000
_cell.length_c   1.000
_cell.angle_alpha   90.00
_cell.angle_beta   90.00
_cell.angle_gamma   90.00
#
_symmetry.space_group_name_H-M   'P 1'
#
loop_
_entity.id
_entity.type
_entity.pdbx_description
1 polymer ?
#
loop_
_entity_poly.entity_id
_entity_poly.type
_entity_poly.pdbx_seq_one_letter_code
_entity_poly.pdbx_strand_id
1 'polypeptide(L)' 'MRYVSSMQDIINEVENILASSEGTYDIEAIAYDVARTRDTGQRIDDRFYITEDESEFWAAVAAHEIN' A
#
# COMPACT_ATOMS: atom_id res chain seq x y z
N MET A 1 -11.62 -3.49 2.52
CA MET A 1 -10.26 -3.93 2.90
C MET A 1 -9.88 -5.27 2.30
N ARG A 2 -8.74 -5.34 1.60
CA ARG A 2 -8.03 -6.61 1.33
C ARG A 2 -6.94 -6.75 2.38
N TYR A 3 -7.08 -7.78 3.23
CA TYR A 3 -6.08 -8.09 4.25
C TYR A 3 -5.01 -8.99 3.64
N VAL A 4 -3.78 -8.78 4.09
CA VAL A 4 -2.61 -9.49 3.58
C VAL A 4 -1.66 -9.87 4.70
N SER A 5 -0.82 -10.86 4.39
CA SER A 5 0.05 -11.53 5.34
C SER A 5 1.42 -10.88 5.48
N SER A 6 1.83 -10.09 4.48
CA SER A 6 3.17 -9.52 4.40
C SER A 6 3.17 -8.14 3.75
N MET A 7 4.24 -7.38 3.98
CA MET A 7 4.49 -6.14 3.26
C MET A 7 4.69 -6.39 1.75
N GLN A 8 5.23 -7.54 1.35
CA GLN A 8 5.38 -7.90 -0.06
C GLN A 8 4.03 -7.97 -0.77
N ASP A 9 2.99 -8.49 -0.11
CA ASP A 9 1.65 -8.50 -0.67
C ASP A 9 1.11 -7.08 -0.87
N ILE A 10 1.41 -6.15 0.05
CA ILE A 10 1.06 -4.71 -0.11
C ILE A 10 1.79 -4.12 -1.31
N ILE A 11 3.10 -4.34 -1.41
CA ILE A 11 3.93 -3.84 -2.53
C ILE A 11 3.34 -4.30 -3.86
N ASN A 12 3.01 -5.58 -3.99
CA ASN A 12 2.43 -6.14 -5.21
C ASN A 12 1.08 -5.49 -5.55
N GLU A 13 0.25 -5.19 -4.56
CA GLU A 13 -1.03 -4.51 -4.81
C GLU A 13 -0.85 -3.04 -5.19
N VAL A 14 0.09 -2.32 -4.58
CA VAL A 14 0.42 -0.94 -4.99
C VAL A 14 0.95 -0.94 -6.43
N GLU A 15 1.84 -1.88 -6.77
CA GLU A 15 2.34 -2.07 -8.13
C GLU A 15 1.20 -2.32 -9.12
N ASN A 16 0.26 -3.22 -8.79
CA ASN A 16 -0.90 -3.51 -9.64
C ASN A 16 -1.81 -2.29 -9.85
N ILE A 17 -2.04 -1.50 -8.79
CA ILE A 17 -2.87 -0.28 -8.88
C ILE A 17 -2.20 0.75 -9.79
N LEU A 18 -0.88 0.92 -9.65
CA LEU A 18 -0.11 1.92 -10.41
C LEU A 18 0.35 1.43 -11.79
N ALA A 19 0.23 0.14 -12.10
CA ALA A 19 0.65 -0.43 -13.39
C ALA A 19 -0.02 0.24 -14.62
N SER A 20 -1.20 0.85 -14.44
CA SER A 20 -1.90 1.59 -15.49
C SER A 20 -1.74 3.12 -15.39
N SER A 21 -1.00 3.61 -14.41
CA SER A 21 -0.75 5.04 -14.22
C SER A 21 0.46 5.49 -15.03
N GLU A 22 0.39 6.68 -15.62
CA GLU A 22 1.55 7.31 -16.25
C GLU A 22 2.45 7.87 -15.14
N GLY A 23 3.75 7.53 -15.14
CA GLY A 23 4.73 8.02 -14.15
C GLY A 23 5.69 6.94 -13.67
N THR A 24 6.76 7.37 -13.00
CA THR A 24 7.68 6.48 -12.27
C THR A 24 7.49 6.74 -10.78
N TYR A 25 7.25 5.69 -10.00
CA TYR A 25 6.90 5.81 -8.58
C TYR A 25 7.80 4.92 -7.74
N ASP A 26 8.13 5.36 -6.53
CA ASP A 26 8.74 4.49 -5.54
C ASP A 26 7.66 3.61 -4.89
N ILE A 27 7.41 2.45 -5.51
CA ILE A 27 6.37 1.50 -5.08
C ILE A 27 6.59 1.04 -3.64
N GLU A 28 7.84 0.82 -3.22
CA GLU A 28 8.14 0.38 -1.86
C GLU A 28 7.80 1.49 -0.86
N ALA A 29 8.24 2.73 -1.11
CA ALA A 29 7.93 3.86 -0.24
C ALA A 29 6.41 4.10 -0.10
N ILE A 30 5.68 4.05 -1.21
CA ILE A 30 4.21 4.17 -1.21
C ILE A 30 3.59 3.05 -0.39
N ALA A 31 4.01 1.79 -0.60
CA ALA A 31 3.52 0.64 0.14
C ALA A 31 3.69 0.80 1.65
N TYR A 32 4.85 1.29 2.11
CA TYR A 32 5.08 1.56 3.53
C TYR A 32 4.18 2.68 4.09
N ASP A 33 3.95 3.74 3.33
CA ASP A 33 3.12 4.88 3.78
C ASP A 33 1.63 4.53 3.85
N VAL A 34 1.15 3.72 2.91
CA VAL A 34 -0.26 3.30 2.85
C VAL A 34 -0.54 2.03 3.65
N ALA A 35 0.50 1.32 4.10
CA ALA A 35 0.34 0.17 4.96
C ALA A 35 -0.31 0.55 6.30
N ARG A 36 -1.24 -0.30 6.71
CA ARG A 36 -1.92 -0.22 8.00
C ARG A 36 -1.84 -1.58 8.67
N THR A 37 -1.72 -1.55 9.99
CA THR A 37 -1.72 -2.74 10.83
C THR A 37 -3.03 -2.83 11.58
N ARG A 38 -3.61 -4.02 11.63
CA ARG A 38 -4.79 -4.25 12.45
C ARG A 38 -4.37 -4.44 13.90
N ASP A 39 -4.87 -3.61 14.80
CA ASP A 39 -4.63 -3.71 16.25
C ASP A 39 -5.55 -4.77 16.91
N THR A 40 -5.63 -5.95 16.31
CA THR A 40 -6.39 -7.06 16.88
C THR A 40 -5.48 -8.25 17.03
N GLY A 41 -5.35 -8.76 18.26
CA GLY A 41 -4.59 -9.96 18.61
C GLY A 41 -5.09 -11.28 17.98
N GLN A 42 -5.55 -11.25 16.72
CA GLN A 42 -6.08 -12.36 15.98
C GLN A 42 -5.31 -12.50 14.65
N ARG A 43 -4.54 -13.59 14.57
CA ARG A 43 -3.85 -14.16 13.40
C ARG A 43 -2.79 -13.26 12.75
N ILE A 44 -1.54 -13.73 12.81
CA ILE A 44 -0.38 -13.13 12.13
C ILE A 44 -0.62 -12.98 10.63
N ASP A 45 -1.40 -13.90 10.05
CA ASP A 45 -1.55 -14.06 8.61
C ASP A 45 -2.41 -12.97 7.94
N ASP A 46 -3.14 -12.13 8.69
CA ASP A 46 -4.01 -11.06 8.15
C ASP A 46 -3.75 -9.69 8.83
N ARG A 47 -2.51 -9.48 9.29
CA ARG A 47 -2.16 -8.31 10.11
C ARG A 47 -2.14 -7.01 9.31
N PHE A 48 -1.87 -7.07 8.01
CA PHE A 48 -1.60 -5.89 7.20
C PHE A 48 -2.72 -5.63 6.20
N TYR A 49 -2.93 -4.37 5.86
CA TYR A 49 -3.84 -3.94 4.81
C TYR A 49 -3.42 -2.57 4.26
N ILE A 50 -3.86 -2.22 3.05
CA ILE A 50 -3.72 -0.87 2.50
C ILE A 50 -4.80 0.04 3.09
N THR A 51 -4.48 1.30 3.39
CA THR A 51 -5.48 2.29 3.84
C THR A 51 -6.74 2.28 2.98
N GLU A 52 -7.91 2.38 3.62
CA GLU A 52 -9.19 2.48 2.89
C GLU A 52 -9.49 3.90 2.43
N ASP A 53 -8.75 4.89 2.92
CA ASP A 53 -8.89 6.25 2.47
C ASP A 53 -8.14 6.43 1.14
N GLU A 54 -8.91 6.48 0.06
CA GLU A 54 -8.40 6.70 -1.28
C GLU A 54 -7.62 8.03 -1.39
N SER A 55 -7.99 9.05 -0.62
CA SER A 55 -7.28 10.34 -0.61
C SER A 55 -5.90 10.20 0.02
N GLU A 56 -5.77 9.42 1.10
CA GLU A 56 -4.47 9.12 1.70
C GLU A 56 -3.58 8.32 0.74
N PHE A 57 -4.16 7.36 0.01
CA PHE A 57 -3.43 6.58 -0.99
C PHE A 57 -2.83 7.49 -2.07
N TRP A 58 -3.65 8.32 -2.71
CA TRP A 58 -3.17 9.20 -3.78
C TRP A 58 -2.22 10.29 -3.28
N ALA A 59 -2.38 10.74 -2.03
CA ALA A 59 -1.41 11.65 -1.40
C ALA A 59 -0.02 10.99 -1.26
N ALA A 60 0.04 9.71 -0.87
CA ALA A 60 1.30 8.96 -0.82
C ALA A 60 1.90 8.76 -2.21
N VAL A 61 1.08 8.44 -3.23
CA VAL A 61 1.54 8.32 -4.62
C VAL A 61 2.18 9.62 -5.10
N ALA A 62 1.51 10.75 -4.88
CA ALA A 62 2.03 12.08 -5.27
C ALA A 62 3.29 12.48 -4.50
N ALA A 63 3.46 12.02 -3.26
CA ALA A 63 4.63 12.31 -2.44
C ALA A 63 5.89 11.53 -2.89
N HIS A 64 5.70 10.36 -3.50
CA HIS A 64 6.75 9.41 -3.88
C HIS A 64 6.87 9.20 -5.39
N GLU A 65 6.41 10.17 -6.18
CA GLU A 65 6.66 10.22 -7.62
C GLU A 65 8.14 10.58 -7.89
N ILE A 66 8.80 9.79 -8.72
CA ILE A 66 10.19 9.97 -9.12
C ILE A 66 10.19 10.72 -10.46
N ASN A 67 10.58 11.99 -10.41
CA ASN A 67 10.78 12.86 -11.58
C ASN A 67 12.18 12.72 -12.19
#